data_AF-A0A8T1M0D1-F1
#
_entry.id   AF-A0A8T1M0D1-F1
#
_cell.length_a   1.000
_cell.length_b   1.000
_cell.length_c   1.000
_cell.angle_alpha   90.00
_cell.angle_beta   90.00
_cell.angle_gamma   90.00
#
_symmetry.space_group_name_H-M   'P 1'
#
loop_
_entity.id
_entity.type
_entity.pdbx_description
1 polymer ?
#
loop_
_entity_poly.entity_id
_entity_poly.type
_entity_poly.pdbx_seq_one_letter_code
_entity_poly.pdbx_strand_id
1 'polypeptide(L)'
;MRERQLRSMNMRVDEKGNVAVVESDRLAKMTAVVTEEVGLSCAICHEGFRNAPDEALGIYVFVRQCPLEEVLVFGAESDQSPAPPISIPQGYSTLSSFVVVHFSCHFNSLKASFENQWIVAQRHNRDARCNNILPILGPPAGTFGAASSETRAKAKKDQPPAPETVYAGHLANFMDYIMRSLNVSPGYLMALHDVKILLLRFACNRQFHSETGGGGAESNMQLLPHLMQVGLHSLLMSSAVTQKVNELKEFLDLPESHWSSTDHCWSSTGPLYRTVTALHVWPPEMWQRNRVALLRRLIHLACGRLKQGAKVDTTQQDPEVRLLGFKPYLLFYGLVDGAYEHLFKNVSTSSTAGTAAGAAAASSWCASLSQYISTSDEALLAAVPRFLNYYQTDLLPIASLEEFLDVTGLLSEVDAKELTTLMGLNPT
;
A
#
# COMPACT_ATOMS: atom_id res chain seq x y z
N MET A 1 14.50 -45.15 -41.62
CA MET A 1 14.87 -44.71 -40.24
C MET A 1 14.56 -43.23 -39.99
N ARG A 2 14.99 -42.31 -40.86
CA ARG A 2 14.78 -40.85 -40.72
C ARG A 2 13.30 -40.42 -40.59
N GLU A 3 12.39 -41.00 -41.39
CA GLU A 3 10.95 -40.69 -41.29
C GLU A 3 10.29 -41.14 -39.98
N ARG A 4 10.77 -42.25 -39.38
CA ARG A 4 10.26 -42.71 -38.07
C ARG A 4 10.67 -41.76 -36.94
N GLN A 5 11.89 -41.21 -37.00
CA GLN A 5 12.39 -40.20 -36.05
C GLN A 5 11.69 -38.84 -36.22
N LEU A 6 11.39 -38.43 -37.45
CA LEU A 6 10.66 -37.19 -37.71
C LEU A 6 9.20 -37.28 -37.20
N ARG A 7 8.56 -38.45 -37.37
CA ARG A 7 7.22 -38.70 -36.81
C ARG A 7 7.19 -38.72 -35.28
N SER A 8 8.25 -39.18 -34.60
CA SER A 8 8.35 -39.09 -33.13
C SER A 8 8.54 -37.66 -32.62
N MET A 9 8.89 -36.71 -33.48
CA MET A 9 9.01 -35.27 -33.17
C MET A 9 7.87 -34.43 -33.76
N ASN A 10 6.74 -35.05 -34.15
CA ASN A 10 5.59 -34.39 -34.79
C ASN A 10 5.94 -33.59 -36.06
N MET A 11 6.91 -34.04 -36.85
CA MET A 11 7.28 -33.41 -38.12
C MET A 11 7.01 -34.36 -39.30
N ARG A 12 6.55 -33.80 -40.43
CA ARG A 12 6.40 -34.51 -41.71
C ARG A 12 7.23 -33.84 -42.80
N VAL A 13 7.65 -34.64 -43.77
CA VAL A 13 8.35 -34.15 -44.97
C VAL A 13 7.35 -34.14 -46.12
N ASP A 14 7.24 -33.02 -46.83
CA ASP A 14 6.41 -32.91 -48.03
C ASP A 14 7.08 -33.57 -49.25
N GLU A 15 6.34 -33.73 -50.36
CA GLU A 15 6.83 -34.35 -51.60
C GLU A 15 7.99 -33.57 -52.26
N LYS A 16 8.28 -32.35 -51.79
CA LYS A 16 9.38 -31.50 -52.25
C LYS A 16 10.61 -31.55 -51.32
N GLY A 17 10.56 -32.35 -50.24
CA GLY A 17 11.65 -32.52 -49.29
C GLY A 17 11.70 -31.49 -48.16
N ASN A 18 10.69 -30.63 -48.01
CA ASN A 18 10.61 -29.65 -46.93
C ASN A 18 10.04 -30.29 -45.68
N VAL A 19 10.63 -29.99 -44.52
CA VAL A 19 10.18 -30.48 -43.21
C VAL A 19 9.18 -29.47 -42.64
N ALA A 20 7.92 -29.88 -42.45
CA ALA A 20 6.88 -29.10 -41.80
C ALA A 20 6.53 -29.70 -40.43
N VAL A 21 6.45 -28.84 -39.41
CA VAL A 21 5.94 -29.23 -38.09
C VAL A 21 4.43 -29.44 -38.21
N VAL A 22 3.95 -30.60 -37.81
CA VAL A 22 2.51 -30.85 -37.68
C VAL A 22 2.10 -30.22 -36.36
N GLU A 23 1.51 -29.03 -36.40
CA GLU A 23 0.81 -28.47 -35.24
C GLU A 23 -0.24 -29.50 -34.83
N SER A 24 0.00 -30.20 -33.71
CA SER A 24 -1.02 -31.09 -33.17
C SER A 24 -2.11 -30.20 -32.60
N ASP A 25 -3.37 -30.49 -32.95
CA ASP A 25 -4.57 -29.87 -32.38
C ASP A 25 -4.56 -29.91 -30.84
N ARG A 26 -3.81 -30.85 -30.24
CA ARG A 26 -3.57 -30.94 -28.80
C ARG A 26 -2.62 -29.86 -28.26
N LEU A 27 -1.55 -29.54 -28.98
CA LEU A 27 -0.63 -28.45 -28.61
C LEU A 27 -1.34 -27.11 -28.77
N ALA A 28 -2.07 -26.90 -29.87
CA ALA A 28 -2.89 -25.72 -30.10
C ALA A 28 -4.01 -25.57 -29.06
N LYS A 29 -4.67 -26.66 -28.64
CA LYS A 29 -5.64 -26.66 -27.53
C LYS A 29 -4.99 -26.45 -26.17
N MET A 30 -3.76 -26.91 -25.96
CA MET A 30 -3.02 -26.66 -24.71
C MET A 30 -2.56 -25.21 -24.62
N THR A 31 -2.09 -24.58 -25.71
CA THR A 31 -1.75 -23.15 -25.72
C THR A 31 -2.99 -22.25 -25.74
N ALA A 32 -4.12 -22.68 -26.30
CA ALA A 32 -5.38 -21.91 -26.25
C ALA A 32 -6.05 -21.87 -24.87
N VAL A 33 -5.59 -22.69 -23.91
CA VAL A 33 -6.16 -22.78 -22.54
C VAL A 33 -5.26 -22.15 -21.48
N VAL A 34 -3.99 -21.81 -21.81
CA VAL A 34 -3.13 -21.06 -20.90
C VAL A 34 -3.47 -19.58 -21.04
N THR A 35 -4.35 -19.10 -20.18
CA THR A 35 -4.53 -17.66 -19.95
C THR A 35 -3.22 -17.08 -19.41
N GLU A 36 -2.66 -16.10 -20.12
CA GLU A 36 -1.52 -15.33 -19.59
C GLU A 36 -1.94 -14.66 -18.28
N GLU A 37 -1.14 -14.81 -17.22
CA GLU A 37 -1.44 -14.17 -15.94
C GLU A 37 -1.10 -12.68 -16.07
N VAL A 38 -2.13 -11.86 -16.26
CA VAL A 38 -2.03 -10.40 -16.41
C VAL A 38 -1.99 -9.65 -15.07
N GLY A 39 -2.35 -10.33 -13.97
CA GLY A 39 -2.35 -9.77 -12.62
C GLY A 39 -1.12 -10.16 -11.80
N LEU A 40 -1.32 -10.40 -10.51
CA LEU A 40 -0.24 -10.79 -9.60
C LEU A 40 0.18 -12.24 -9.87
N SER A 41 1.44 -12.45 -10.23
CA SER A 41 2.00 -13.77 -10.52
C SER A 41 3.09 -14.18 -9.52
N CYS A 42 3.12 -15.44 -9.12
CA CYS A 42 4.20 -16.02 -8.32
C CYS A 42 5.54 -15.97 -9.09
N ALA A 43 6.60 -15.46 -8.46
CA ALA A 43 7.93 -15.36 -9.06
C ALA A 43 8.64 -16.70 -9.33
N ILE A 44 8.05 -17.83 -8.89
CA ILE A 44 8.62 -19.17 -9.05
C ILE A 44 7.91 -19.95 -10.17
N CYS A 45 6.58 -20.02 -10.14
CA CYS A 45 5.81 -20.77 -11.14
C CYS A 45 5.14 -19.89 -12.21
N HIS A 46 5.14 -18.57 -12.05
CA HIS A 46 4.52 -17.59 -12.95
C HIS A 46 2.99 -17.70 -13.08
N GLU A 47 2.34 -18.45 -12.19
CA GLU A 47 0.88 -18.51 -12.06
C GLU A 47 0.40 -17.56 -10.95
N GLY A 48 -0.81 -17.04 -11.10
CA GLY A 48 -1.49 -16.20 -10.11
C GLY A 48 -2.93 -16.65 -9.88
N PHE A 49 -3.80 -15.74 -9.43
CA PHE A 49 -5.17 -16.10 -9.08
C PHE A 49 -6.05 -16.54 -10.28
N ARG A 50 -5.66 -16.21 -11.52
CA ARG A 50 -6.42 -16.64 -12.71
C ARG A 50 -6.10 -18.10 -13.05
N ASN A 51 -4.83 -18.47 -12.97
CA ASN A 51 -4.36 -19.82 -13.32
C ASN A 51 -4.34 -20.80 -12.13
N ALA A 52 -4.17 -20.30 -10.91
CA ALA A 52 -4.13 -21.07 -9.66
C ALA A 52 -5.03 -20.42 -8.57
N PRO A 53 -6.37 -20.38 -8.75
CA PRO A 53 -7.28 -19.65 -7.88
C PRO A 53 -7.35 -20.15 -6.43
N ASP A 54 -6.94 -21.40 -6.18
CA ASP A 54 -6.92 -22.02 -4.85
C ASP A 54 -5.57 -21.83 -4.12
N GLU A 55 -4.54 -21.31 -4.79
CA GLU A 55 -3.22 -21.12 -4.19
C GLU A 55 -3.11 -19.76 -3.48
N ALA A 56 -2.59 -19.79 -2.25
CA ALA A 56 -2.40 -18.57 -1.46
C ALA A 56 -1.16 -17.80 -1.93
N LEU A 57 -1.34 -16.53 -2.28
CA LEU A 57 -0.26 -15.61 -2.62
C LEU A 57 0.16 -14.74 -1.44
N GLY A 58 1.44 -14.40 -1.42
CA GLY A 58 2.02 -13.44 -0.49
C GLY A 58 3.14 -12.63 -1.14
N ILE A 59 3.55 -11.55 -0.48
CA ILE A 59 4.60 -10.65 -0.91
C ILE A 59 5.77 -10.83 0.03
N TYR A 60 6.98 -11.04 -0.50
CA TYR A 60 8.18 -10.97 0.33
C TYR A 60 8.38 -9.56 0.86
N VAL A 61 8.44 -9.43 2.18
CA VAL A 61 8.58 -8.14 2.84
C VAL A 61 9.71 -8.14 3.85
N PHE A 62 10.26 -6.97 4.08
CA PHE A 62 11.16 -6.68 5.18
C PHE A 62 10.43 -5.81 6.19
N VAL A 63 10.23 -6.35 7.39
CA VAL A 63 9.55 -5.69 8.50
C VAL A 63 10.57 -5.35 9.59
N ARG A 64 10.54 -4.13 10.11
CA ARG A 64 11.41 -3.70 11.21
C ARG A 64 10.66 -2.88 12.24
N GLN A 65 11.17 -2.86 13.47
CA GLN A 65 10.68 -1.94 14.49
C GLN A 65 11.12 -0.50 14.17
N CYS A 66 10.26 0.48 14.43
CA CYS A 66 10.58 1.89 14.30
C CYS A 66 9.70 2.77 15.20
N PRO A 67 10.12 4.00 15.52
CA PRO A 67 9.27 4.96 16.21
C PRO A 67 8.00 5.27 15.42
N LEU A 68 6.87 5.47 16.11
CA LEU A 68 5.62 5.86 15.47
C LEU A 68 5.62 7.31 14.96
N GLU A 69 6.51 8.15 15.47
CA GLU A 69 6.69 9.55 15.11
C GLU A 69 8.18 9.88 15.05
N GLU A 70 8.56 10.78 14.15
CA GLU A 70 9.93 11.25 13.99
C GLU A 70 9.94 12.72 13.54
N VAL A 71 11.10 13.37 13.63
CA VAL A 71 11.30 14.67 12.97
C VAL A 71 11.35 14.43 11.46
N LEU A 72 10.42 15.04 10.73
CA LEU A 72 10.37 14.92 9.27
C LEU A 72 11.33 15.94 8.64
N VAL A 73 12.31 15.45 7.89
CA VAL A 73 13.28 16.27 7.16
C VAL A 73 13.27 15.83 5.71
N PHE A 74 12.94 16.76 4.80
CA PHE A 74 12.91 16.47 3.37
C PHE A 74 14.32 16.19 2.83
N GLY A 75 14.49 15.06 2.15
CA GLY A 75 15.75 14.65 1.53
C GLY A 75 16.77 14.04 2.49
N ALA A 76 16.46 13.86 3.78
CA ALA A 76 17.34 13.24 4.75
C ALA A 76 16.83 11.84 5.16
N GLU A 77 17.76 10.90 5.29
CA GLU A 77 17.47 9.56 5.81
C GLU A 77 17.08 9.62 7.30
N SER A 78 16.38 8.60 7.79
CA SER A 78 15.85 8.59 9.17
C SER A 78 16.95 8.67 10.23
N ASP A 79 18.12 8.08 9.99
CA ASP A 79 19.27 8.09 10.92
C ASP A 79 19.94 9.47 11.03
N GLN A 80 19.70 10.35 10.06
CA GLN A 80 20.18 11.74 10.04
C GLN A 80 19.17 12.70 10.68
N SER A 81 17.94 12.24 10.93
CA SER A 81 16.88 13.07 11.50
C SER A 81 17.11 13.26 13.01
N PRO A 82 16.96 14.48 13.56
CA PRO A 82 17.07 14.70 14.99
C PRO A 82 16.07 13.84 15.78
N ALA A 83 16.45 13.44 16.99
CA ALA A 83 15.52 12.75 17.88
C ALA A 83 14.36 13.67 18.28
N PRO A 84 13.11 13.16 18.36
CA PRO A 84 12.00 13.89 18.95
C PRO A 84 12.30 14.34 20.39
N PRO A 85 11.72 15.45 20.86
CA PRO A 85 11.95 15.96 22.21
C PRO A 85 11.24 15.16 23.32
N ILE A 86 10.44 14.15 22.95
CA ILE A 86 9.74 13.26 23.87
C ILE A 86 9.98 11.79 23.51
N SER A 87 9.72 10.89 24.45
CA SER A 87 9.72 9.45 24.18
C SER A 87 8.57 9.07 23.26
N ILE A 88 8.87 8.45 22.13
CA ILE A 88 7.89 8.02 21.13
C ILE A 88 7.68 6.51 21.23
N PRO A 89 6.42 6.02 21.30
CA PRO A 89 6.13 4.59 21.25
C PRO A 89 6.68 3.94 19.98
N GLN A 90 7.07 2.67 20.10
CA GLN A 90 7.53 1.87 18.96
C GLN A 90 6.35 1.23 18.22
N GLY A 91 6.49 1.14 16.90
CA GLY A 91 5.67 0.32 16.01
C GLY A 91 6.54 -0.44 15.03
N TYR A 92 6.03 -0.68 13.83
CA TYR A 92 6.80 -1.32 12.76
C TYR A 92 6.60 -0.61 11.42
N SER A 93 7.53 -0.86 10.51
CA SER A 93 7.44 -0.48 9.10
C SER A 93 7.71 -1.68 8.20
N THR A 94 7.00 -1.74 7.08
CA THR A 94 7.10 -2.80 6.08
C THR A 94 7.56 -2.25 4.75
N LEU A 95 8.55 -2.89 4.14
CA LEU A 95 9.11 -2.53 2.83
C LEU A 95 9.18 -3.75 1.93
N SER A 96 9.20 -3.56 0.62
CA SER A 96 9.26 -4.67 -0.32
C SER A 96 9.93 -4.32 -1.66
N SER A 97 10.48 -5.35 -2.31
CA SER A 97 10.78 -5.34 -3.76
C SER A 97 9.60 -5.76 -4.63
N PHE A 98 8.44 -5.93 -4.00
CA PHE A 98 7.18 -6.36 -4.59
C PHE A 98 7.28 -7.68 -5.36
N VAL A 99 8.01 -8.63 -4.78
CA VAL A 99 8.09 -9.99 -5.33
C VAL A 99 7.00 -10.84 -4.69
N VAL A 100 6.06 -11.25 -5.52
CA VAL A 100 4.92 -12.09 -5.18
C VAL A 100 5.31 -13.56 -5.26
N VAL A 101 4.82 -14.38 -4.34
CA VAL A 101 5.11 -15.82 -4.28
C VAL A 101 3.91 -16.58 -3.73
N HIS A 102 3.65 -17.78 -4.23
CA HIS A 102 2.75 -18.71 -3.54
C HIS A 102 3.40 -19.20 -2.25
N PHE A 103 2.62 -19.30 -1.17
CA PHE A 103 3.12 -19.89 0.09
C PHE A 103 3.60 -21.34 -0.12
N SER A 104 2.95 -22.10 -1.01
CA SER A 104 3.34 -23.46 -1.39
C SER A 104 4.69 -23.49 -2.14
N CYS A 105 4.89 -22.61 -3.13
CA CYS A 105 6.15 -22.49 -3.86
C CYS A 105 7.31 -22.10 -2.93
N HIS A 106 7.09 -21.13 -2.04
CA HIS A 106 8.06 -20.76 -1.00
C HIS A 106 8.41 -21.96 -0.11
N PHE A 107 7.41 -22.67 0.42
CA PHE A 107 7.66 -23.83 1.28
C PHE A 107 8.39 -24.97 0.56
N ASN A 108 8.05 -25.22 -0.71
CA ASN A 108 8.71 -26.24 -1.52
C ASN A 108 10.18 -25.87 -1.83
N SER A 109 10.49 -24.59 -2.06
CA SER A 109 11.89 -24.16 -2.21
C SER A 109 12.71 -24.34 -0.93
N LEU A 110 12.08 -24.21 0.24
CA LEU A 110 12.74 -24.45 1.53
C LEU A 110 13.08 -25.92 1.76
N LYS A 111 12.17 -26.84 1.44
CA LYS A 111 12.41 -28.29 1.59
C LYS A 111 13.62 -28.78 0.81
N ALA A 112 13.96 -28.10 -0.28
CA ALA A 112 15.09 -28.42 -1.13
C ALA A 112 16.42 -27.80 -0.66
N SER A 113 16.43 -27.08 0.48
CA SER A 113 17.57 -26.31 0.96
C SER A 113 17.89 -26.60 2.42
N PHE A 114 19.17 -26.52 2.79
CA PHE A 114 19.64 -26.56 4.18
C PHE A 114 19.95 -25.16 4.74
N GLU A 115 19.72 -24.11 3.95
CA GLU A 115 19.98 -22.73 4.33
C GLU A 115 18.84 -22.13 5.15
N ASN A 116 19.13 -21.00 5.81
CA ASN A 116 18.10 -20.21 6.47
C ASN A 116 17.00 -19.80 5.48
N GLN A 117 15.74 -19.89 5.92
CA GLN A 117 14.57 -19.60 5.08
C GLN A 117 14.65 -18.26 4.35
N TRP A 118 15.15 -17.22 5.00
CA TRP A 118 15.21 -15.88 4.43
C TRP A 118 16.36 -15.70 3.44
N ILE A 119 17.43 -16.49 3.56
CA ILE A 119 18.49 -16.56 2.54
C ILE A 119 17.96 -17.22 1.26
N VAL A 120 17.16 -18.28 1.40
CA VAL A 120 16.50 -18.93 0.25
C VAL A 120 15.49 -17.97 -0.40
N ALA A 121 14.66 -17.31 0.40
CA ALA A 121 13.69 -16.32 -0.09
C ALA A 121 14.36 -15.16 -0.83
N GLN A 122 15.49 -14.67 -0.33
CA GLN A 122 16.25 -13.56 -0.94
C GLN A 122 16.64 -13.83 -2.40
N ARG A 123 16.96 -15.08 -2.76
CA ARG A 123 17.27 -15.47 -4.15
C ARG A 123 16.09 -15.27 -5.10
N HIS A 124 14.88 -15.55 -4.61
CA HIS A 124 13.65 -15.30 -5.37
C HIS A 124 13.25 -13.83 -5.31
N ASN A 125 13.63 -13.12 -4.25
CA ASN A 125 13.34 -11.70 -4.01
C ASN A 125 14.35 -10.74 -4.67
N ARG A 126 14.98 -11.12 -5.79
CA ARG A 126 15.97 -10.29 -6.52
C ARG A 126 17.11 -9.79 -5.64
N ASP A 127 17.60 -10.66 -4.76
CA ASP A 127 18.64 -10.40 -3.77
C ASP A 127 18.29 -9.32 -2.72
N ALA A 128 17.04 -8.85 -2.66
CA ALA A 128 16.58 -7.98 -1.60
C ALA A 128 16.26 -8.77 -0.33
N ARG A 129 16.67 -8.23 0.83
CA ARG A 129 16.38 -8.82 2.14
C ARG A 129 14.87 -8.88 2.35
N CYS A 130 14.41 -9.99 2.91
CA CYS A 130 13.06 -10.18 3.41
C CYS A 130 13.14 -11.01 4.69
N ASN A 131 12.19 -10.82 5.59
CA ASN A 131 12.12 -11.53 6.88
C ASN A 131 10.69 -11.92 7.28
N ASN A 132 9.73 -11.67 6.38
CA ASN A 132 8.34 -12.08 6.53
C ASN A 132 7.66 -12.17 5.15
N ILE A 133 6.46 -12.74 5.10
CA ILE A 133 5.60 -12.77 3.91
C ILE A 133 4.27 -12.12 4.27
N LEU A 134 3.95 -11.02 3.61
CA LEU A 134 2.66 -10.35 3.75
C LEU A 134 1.64 -11.08 2.86
N PRO A 135 0.57 -11.68 3.41
CA PRO A 135 -0.42 -12.36 2.57
C PRO A 135 -1.19 -11.39 1.70
N ILE A 136 -1.64 -11.87 0.55
CA ILE A 136 -2.55 -11.15 -0.35
C ILE A 136 -3.94 -11.77 -0.18
N LEU A 137 -4.97 -10.95 0.05
CA LEU A 137 -6.33 -11.44 0.12
C LEU A 137 -6.76 -11.85 -1.30
N GLY A 138 -6.99 -13.14 -1.50
CA GLY A 138 -7.45 -13.66 -2.79
C GLY A 138 -8.87 -13.20 -3.12
N PRO A 139 -9.21 -13.14 -4.41
CA PRO A 139 -10.56 -12.81 -4.86
C PRO A 139 -11.55 -13.91 -4.43
N PRO A 140 -12.85 -13.60 -4.28
CA PRO A 140 -13.88 -14.61 -4.08
C PRO A 140 -13.85 -15.70 -5.16
N ALA A 141 -14.21 -16.93 -4.78
CA ALA A 141 -14.23 -18.05 -5.71
C ALA A 141 -15.07 -17.75 -6.97
N GLY A 142 -14.52 -18.04 -8.14
CA GLY A 142 -15.19 -17.81 -9.43
C GLY A 142 -15.03 -16.41 -10.03
N THR A 143 -14.35 -15.47 -9.35
CA THR A 143 -14.16 -14.08 -9.83
C THR A 143 -13.54 -14.02 -11.23
N PHE A 144 -12.51 -14.81 -11.50
CA PHE A 144 -11.80 -14.79 -12.79
C PHE A 144 -12.25 -15.87 -13.78
N GLY A 145 -13.36 -16.57 -13.49
CA GLY A 145 -13.92 -17.55 -14.39
C GLY A 145 -12.90 -18.65 -14.77
N ALA A 146 -12.52 -19.50 -13.82
CA ALA A 146 -11.99 -20.80 -14.21
C ALA A 146 -13.07 -21.46 -15.06
N ALA A 147 -12.77 -21.72 -16.34
CA ALA A 147 -13.64 -22.47 -17.23
C ALA A 147 -14.13 -23.69 -16.45
N SER A 148 -15.44 -23.71 -16.19
CA SER A 148 -16.09 -24.82 -15.52
C SER A 148 -15.85 -26.06 -16.39
N SER A 149 -14.81 -26.83 -16.09
CA SER A 149 -14.97 -28.28 -16.23
C SER A 149 -16.18 -28.60 -15.38
N GLU A 150 -17.23 -29.11 -16.01
CA GLU A 150 -18.47 -29.55 -15.40
C GLU A 150 -18.18 -30.36 -14.14
N THR A 151 -18.12 -29.71 -12.99
CA THR A 151 -17.81 -30.39 -11.73
C THR A 151 -19.08 -30.37 -10.93
N ARG A 152 -19.74 -31.53 -10.90
CA ARG A 152 -20.70 -31.92 -9.86
C ARG A 152 -20.35 -31.21 -8.56
N ALA A 153 -21.34 -30.56 -7.93
CA ALA A 153 -21.21 -29.94 -6.63
C ALA A 153 -20.42 -30.88 -5.69
N LYS A 154 -19.14 -30.56 -5.44
CA LYS A 154 -18.29 -31.32 -4.52
C LYS A 154 -18.97 -31.28 -3.15
N ALA A 155 -18.90 -32.39 -2.42
CA ALA A 155 -19.41 -32.43 -1.05
C ALA A 155 -18.72 -31.33 -0.22
N LYS A 156 -19.42 -30.73 0.75
CA LYS A 156 -18.95 -29.60 1.57
C LYS A 156 -17.59 -29.84 2.26
N LYS A 157 -17.15 -31.10 2.39
CA LYS A 157 -15.85 -31.51 2.95
C LYS A 157 -14.67 -31.37 1.98
N ASP A 158 -14.93 -31.31 0.67
CA ASP A 158 -13.92 -31.26 -0.39
C ASP A 158 -13.82 -29.86 -1.05
N GLN A 159 -14.54 -28.86 -0.52
CA GLN A 159 -14.42 -27.47 -0.97
C GLN A 159 -13.19 -26.82 -0.34
N PRO A 160 -12.40 -26.07 -1.11
CA PRO A 160 -11.31 -25.28 -0.56
C PRO A 160 -11.87 -24.26 0.46
N PRO A 161 -11.10 -23.93 1.51
CA PRO A 161 -11.49 -22.88 2.46
C PRO A 161 -11.71 -21.55 1.74
N ALA A 162 -12.61 -20.71 2.28
CA ALA A 162 -12.87 -19.39 1.74
C ALA A 162 -11.57 -18.53 1.71
N PRO A 163 -11.35 -17.69 0.68
CA PRO A 163 -10.15 -16.86 0.55
C PRO A 163 -9.84 -16.04 1.81
N GLU A 164 -10.86 -15.51 2.48
CA GLU A 164 -10.73 -14.75 3.73
C GLU A 164 -10.17 -15.60 4.87
N THR A 165 -10.54 -16.89 4.92
CA THR A 165 -10.04 -17.84 5.94
C THR A 165 -8.58 -18.16 5.71
N VAL A 166 -8.18 -18.39 4.45
CA VAL A 166 -6.79 -18.63 4.06
C VAL A 166 -5.94 -17.40 4.37
N TYR A 167 -6.41 -16.23 3.95
CA TYR A 167 -5.76 -14.95 4.23
C TYR A 167 -5.57 -14.71 5.73
N ALA A 168 -6.63 -14.90 6.54
CA ALA A 168 -6.56 -14.70 7.98
C ALA A 168 -5.53 -15.63 8.66
N GLY A 169 -5.43 -16.88 8.21
CA GLY A 169 -4.42 -17.84 8.68
C GLY A 169 -2.99 -17.37 8.41
N HIS A 170 -2.69 -16.94 7.19
CA HIS A 170 -1.37 -16.40 6.86
C HIS A 170 -1.10 -15.04 7.53
N LEU A 171 -2.13 -14.21 7.69
CA LEU A 171 -2.01 -12.91 8.36
C LEU A 171 -1.69 -13.10 9.84
N ALA A 172 -2.26 -14.12 10.48
CA ALA A 172 -1.90 -14.47 11.86
C ALA A 172 -0.41 -14.79 12.01
N ASN A 173 0.20 -15.49 11.04
CA ASN A 173 1.64 -15.75 11.04
C ASN A 173 2.47 -14.47 10.84
N PHE A 174 2.04 -13.60 9.93
CA PHE A 174 2.66 -12.28 9.73
C PHE A 174 2.63 -11.44 11.02
N MET A 175 1.49 -11.43 11.72
CA MET A 175 1.29 -10.71 12.98
C MET A 175 2.03 -11.35 14.17
N ASP A 176 2.15 -12.67 14.21
CA ASP A 176 2.91 -13.38 15.24
C ASP A 176 4.41 -13.03 15.16
N TYR A 177 4.97 -12.89 13.95
CA TYR A 177 6.32 -12.37 13.76
C TYR A 177 6.48 -10.95 14.34
N ILE A 178 5.54 -10.04 14.05
CA ILE A 178 5.58 -8.68 14.60
C ILE A 178 5.53 -8.70 16.13
N MET A 179 4.64 -9.52 16.70
CA MET A 179 4.51 -9.65 18.14
C MET A 179 5.76 -10.21 18.81
N ARG A 180 6.30 -11.32 18.29
CA ARG A 180 7.38 -12.06 18.95
C ARG A 180 8.76 -11.57 18.59
N SER A 181 9.00 -11.28 17.32
CA SER A 181 10.33 -10.89 16.82
C SER A 181 10.58 -9.39 16.94
N LEU A 182 9.54 -8.55 16.82
CA LEU A 182 9.68 -7.10 16.96
C LEU A 182 9.16 -6.55 18.29
N ASN A 183 8.52 -7.37 19.13
CA ASN A 183 7.94 -6.95 20.42
C ASN A 183 6.96 -5.77 20.27
N VAL A 184 6.15 -5.78 19.22
CA VAL A 184 5.12 -4.77 18.94
C VAL A 184 3.76 -5.44 18.91
N SER A 185 2.76 -4.87 19.59
CA SER A 185 1.40 -5.42 19.59
C SER A 185 0.72 -5.19 18.23
N PRO A 186 0.40 -6.24 17.46
CA PRO A 186 -0.28 -6.09 16.18
C PRO A 186 -1.74 -5.65 16.35
N GLY A 187 -2.35 -5.18 15.26
CA GLY A 187 -3.75 -4.80 15.20
C GLY A 187 -3.99 -3.65 14.22
N TYR A 188 -5.25 -3.21 14.09
CA TYR A 188 -5.59 -2.14 13.15
C TYR A 188 -4.81 -0.85 13.42
N LEU A 189 -4.50 -0.54 14.69
CA LEU A 189 -3.78 0.68 15.05
C LEU A 189 -2.37 0.66 14.45
N MET A 190 -1.62 -0.42 14.65
CA MET A 190 -0.27 -0.55 14.06
C MET A 190 -0.31 -0.70 12.54
N ALA A 191 -1.31 -1.38 11.98
CA ALA A 191 -1.45 -1.49 10.52
C ALA A 191 -1.67 -0.11 9.84
N LEU A 192 -2.47 0.77 10.45
CA LEU A 192 -2.65 2.15 9.98
C LEU A 192 -1.35 2.96 10.12
N HIS A 193 -0.57 2.73 11.17
CA HIS A 193 0.75 3.34 11.31
C HIS A 193 1.74 2.86 10.26
N ASP A 194 1.72 1.58 9.87
CA ASP A 194 2.61 1.06 8.83
C ASP A 194 2.37 1.78 7.49
N VAL A 195 1.10 1.97 7.11
CA VAL A 195 0.73 2.81 5.95
C VAL A 195 1.22 4.25 6.11
N LYS A 196 1.02 4.85 7.29
CA LYS A 196 1.50 6.21 7.59
C LYS A 196 3.01 6.33 7.40
N ILE A 197 3.79 5.38 7.94
CA ILE A 197 5.24 5.41 7.90
C ILE A 197 5.74 5.20 6.47
N LEU A 198 5.09 4.31 5.70
CA LEU A 198 5.38 4.14 4.27
C LEU A 198 5.20 5.45 3.50
N LEU A 199 4.04 6.11 3.66
CA LEU A 199 3.74 7.39 2.99
C LEU A 199 4.66 8.52 3.45
N LEU A 200 5.05 8.56 4.73
CA LEU A 200 6.03 9.51 5.24
C LEU A 200 7.42 9.30 4.63
N ARG A 201 7.79 8.05 4.28
CA ARG A 201 9.05 7.78 3.59
C ARG A 201 9.08 8.42 2.20
N PHE A 202 7.98 8.31 1.44
CA PHE A 202 7.80 9.05 0.20
C PHE A 202 7.81 10.56 0.44
N ALA A 203 7.04 11.05 1.43
CA ALA A 203 6.92 12.48 1.68
C ALA A 203 8.26 13.15 2.11
N CYS A 204 9.14 12.41 2.77
CA CYS A 204 10.51 12.84 3.07
C CYS A 204 11.49 12.60 1.93
N ASN A 205 11.05 12.05 0.79
CA ASN A 205 11.87 11.67 -0.37
C ASN A 205 13.09 10.79 0.01
N ARG A 206 12.85 9.77 0.84
CA ARG A 206 13.89 8.85 1.32
C ARG A 206 14.06 7.65 0.40
N GLN A 207 15.25 7.07 0.39
CA GLN A 207 15.52 5.85 -0.37
C GLN A 207 14.88 4.64 0.29
N PHE A 208 14.34 3.71 -0.51
CA PHE A 208 13.72 2.47 -0.01
C PHE A 208 14.70 1.30 0.09
N HIS A 209 15.69 1.27 -0.80
CA HIS A 209 16.63 0.16 -0.93
C HIS A 209 17.80 0.21 0.08
N SER A 210 17.95 1.30 0.85
CA SER A 210 19.06 1.47 1.80
C SER A 210 19.08 0.39 2.88
N GLU A 211 17.92 -0.08 3.32
CA GLU A 211 17.77 -1.06 4.40
C GLU A 211 17.68 -2.50 3.89
N THR A 212 17.02 -2.68 2.75
CA THR A 212 16.67 -3.98 2.17
C THR A 212 17.67 -4.45 1.11
N GLY A 213 18.48 -3.56 0.53
CA GLY A 213 19.33 -3.87 -0.62
C GLY A 213 18.58 -3.98 -1.95
N GLY A 214 17.28 -3.64 -1.99
CA GLY A 214 16.45 -3.66 -3.19
C GLY A 214 15.02 -3.20 -2.93
N GLY A 215 14.24 -2.94 -3.98
CA GLY A 215 12.87 -2.44 -3.88
C GLY A 215 12.82 -0.92 -3.82
N GLY A 216 12.54 -0.32 -4.97
CA GLY A 216 12.49 1.13 -5.15
C GLY A 216 11.14 1.73 -4.77
N ALA A 217 10.97 3.00 -5.14
CA ALA A 217 9.72 3.74 -4.96
C ALA A 217 8.52 3.04 -5.60
N GLU A 218 8.67 2.50 -6.81
CA GLU A 218 7.59 1.78 -7.50
C GLU A 218 7.13 0.53 -6.75
N SER A 219 8.06 -0.35 -6.36
CA SER A 219 7.76 -1.56 -5.60
C SER A 219 7.04 -1.28 -4.29
N ASN A 220 7.42 -0.20 -3.61
CA ASN A 220 6.79 0.18 -2.35
C ASN A 220 5.46 0.94 -2.55
N MET A 221 5.26 1.58 -3.70
CA MET A 221 3.96 2.10 -4.10
C MET A 221 2.98 0.97 -4.44
N GLN A 222 3.48 -0.12 -5.06
CA GLN A 222 2.69 -1.34 -5.29
C GLN A 222 2.30 -2.04 -3.98
N LEU A 223 3.14 -1.94 -2.94
CA LEU A 223 2.87 -2.50 -1.62
C LEU A 223 1.72 -1.79 -0.88
N LEU A 224 1.51 -0.50 -1.13
CA LEU A 224 0.59 0.37 -0.37
C LEU A 224 -0.85 -0.20 -0.25
N PRO A 225 -1.54 -0.62 -1.34
CA PRO A 225 -2.88 -1.21 -1.23
C PRO A 225 -2.93 -2.45 -0.33
N HIS A 226 -1.87 -3.26 -0.30
CA HIS A 226 -1.85 -4.47 0.51
C HIS A 226 -1.55 -4.21 1.99
N LEU A 227 -0.81 -3.15 2.32
CA LEU A 227 -0.74 -2.68 3.71
C LEU A 227 -2.09 -2.12 4.17
N MET A 228 -2.78 -1.38 3.30
CA MET A 228 -4.14 -0.93 3.59
C MET A 228 -5.10 -2.12 3.80
N GLN A 229 -4.96 -3.20 3.03
CA GLN A 229 -5.75 -4.42 3.18
C GLN A 229 -5.61 -5.04 4.57
N VAL A 230 -4.43 -5.00 5.19
CA VAL A 230 -4.22 -5.44 6.58
C VAL A 230 -5.04 -4.60 7.56
N GLY A 231 -5.00 -3.28 7.38
CA GLY A 231 -5.77 -2.32 8.18
C GLY A 231 -7.28 -2.54 8.03
N LEU A 232 -7.77 -2.64 6.80
CA LEU A 232 -9.18 -2.87 6.46
C LEU A 232 -9.69 -4.18 7.04
N HIS A 233 -8.96 -5.29 6.82
CA HIS A 233 -9.33 -6.59 7.37
C HIS A 233 -9.43 -6.53 8.89
N SER A 234 -8.44 -5.94 9.56
CA SER A 234 -8.43 -5.80 11.03
C SER A 234 -9.58 -4.94 11.53
N LEU A 235 -9.91 -3.83 10.86
CA LEU A 235 -11.03 -2.94 11.22
C LEU A 235 -12.39 -3.63 11.05
N LEU A 236 -12.59 -4.36 9.95
CA LEU A 236 -13.83 -5.08 9.66
C LEU A 236 -14.04 -6.23 10.64
N MET A 237 -13.01 -7.05 10.90
CA MET A 237 -13.11 -8.19 11.82
C MET A 237 -13.33 -7.76 13.27
N SER A 238 -12.78 -6.61 13.68
CA SER A 238 -12.98 -6.06 15.03
C SER A 238 -14.22 -5.15 15.16
N SER A 239 -14.97 -4.93 14.07
CA SER A 239 -16.09 -3.99 14.03
C SER A 239 -15.73 -2.56 14.50
N ALA A 240 -14.47 -2.15 14.31
CA ALA A 240 -13.93 -0.88 14.82
C ALA A 240 -14.18 0.33 13.90
N VAL A 241 -14.80 0.14 12.73
CA VAL A 241 -15.05 1.22 11.75
C VAL A 241 -15.84 2.37 12.36
N THR A 242 -16.96 2.08 13.03
CA THR A 242 -17.79 3.11 13.70
C THR A 242 -17.00 3.89 14.74
N GLN A 243 -16.16 3.21 15.52
CA GLN A 243 -15.27 3.84 16.49
C GLN A 243 -14.32 4.82 15.79
N LYS A 244 -13.67 4.42 14.69
CA LYS A 244 -12.74 5.29 13.96
C LYS A 244 -13.40 6.48 13.29
N VAL A 245 -14.64 6.34 12.82
CA VAL A 245 -15.42 7.47 12.33
C VAL A 245 -15.72 8.48 13.44
N ASN A 246 -16.06 8.01 14.65
CA ASN A 246 -16.31 8.91 15.78
C ASN A 246 -15.02 9.58 16.27
N GLU A 247 -13.91 8.85 16.38
CA GLU A 247 -12.59 9.43 16.70
C GLU A 247 -12.16 10.51 15.69
N LEU A 248 -12.50 10.35 14.41
CA LEU A 248 -12.25 11.36 13.38
C LEU A 248 -13.14 12.60 13.55
N LYS A 249 -14.41 12.43 13.94
CA LYS A 249 -15.29 13.56 14.25
C LYS A 249 -14.77 14.35 15.44
N GLU A 250 -14.48 13.67 16.55
CA GLU A 250 -13.89 14.29 17.74
C GLU A 250 -12.59 15.03 17.41
N PHE A 251 -11.74 14.44 16.56
CA PHE A 251 -10.53 15.08 16.06
C PHE A 251 -10.79 16.37 15.25
N LEU A 252 -11.87 16.42 14.47
CA LEU A 252 -12.28 17.60 13.72
C LEU A 252 -12.99 18.65 14.58
N ASP A 253 -13.59 18.25 15.71
CA ASP A 253 -14.22 19.18 16.66
C ASP A 253 -13.18 19.93 17.51
N LEU A 254 -11.97 19.37 17.66
CA LEU A 254 -10.86 20.06 18.33
C LEU A 254 -10.39 21.28 17.52
N PRO A 255 -10.06 22.42 18.17
CA PRO A 255 -9.46 23.58 17.50
C PRO A 255 -8.19 23.18 16.75
N GLU A 256 -7.97 23.74 15.56
CA GLU A 256 -6.82 23.39 14.72
C GLU A 256 -5.48 23.68 15.42
N SER A 257 -5.44 24.77 16.20
CA SER A 257 -4.29 25.18 17.00
C SER A 257 -3.88 24.18 18.09
N HIS A 258 -4.78 23.26 18.49
CA HIS A 258 -4.48 22.17 19.42
C HIS A 258 -3.25 21.38 18.99
N TRP A 259 -3.09 21.17 17.68
CA TRP A 259 -2.00 20.36 17.12
C TRP A 259 -0.66 21.08 17.03
N SER A 260 -0.63 22.39 17.30
CA SER A 260 0.59 23.18 17.37
C SER A 260 1.19 23.25 18.78
N SER A 261 0.51 22.71 19.79
CA SER A 261 1.02 22.68 21.17
C SER A 261 2.12 21.63 21.35
N THR A 262 2.96 21.83 22.37
CA THR A 262 4.12 20.98 22.63
C THR A 262 3.77 19.52 22.86
N ASP A 263 2.70 19.28 23.61
CA ASP A 263 2.31 17.93 24.03
C ASP A 263 1.54 17.17 22.93
N HIS A 264 0.88 17.87 22.00
CA HIS A 264 0.00 17.26 21.02
C HIS A 264 0.61 17.12 19.63
N CYS A 265 1.62 17.93 19.28
CA CYS A 265 2.30 17.81 17.99
C CYS A 265 3.12 16.50 17.86
N TRP A 266 3.32 15.76 18.95
CA TRP A 266 4.00 14.45 18.94
C TRP A 266 3.06 13.27 19.26
N SER A 267 1.75 13.51 19.28
CA SER A 267 0.78 12.42 19.46
C SER A 267 0.86 11.43 18.31
N SER A 268 1.08 10.15 18.63
CA SER A 268 1.12 9.06 17.65
C SER A 268 -0.21 8.89 16.91
N THR A 269 -1.32 9.31 17.52
CA THR A 269 -2.66 9.28 16.91
C THR A 269 -3.15 10.65 16.46
N GLY A 270 -2.23 11.59 16.25
CA GLY A 270 -2.50 12.95 15.77
C GLY A 270 -2.79 13.05 14.26
N PRO A 271 -2.61 14.25 13.65
CA PRO A 271 -3.05 14.53 12.28
C PRO A 271 -2.50 13.55 11.23
N LEU A 272 -1.21 13.19 11.26
CA LEU A 272 -0.64 12.23 10.30
C LEU A 272 -1.36 10.86 10.33
N TYR A 273 -1.61 10.32 11.53
CA TYR A 273 -2.34 9.07 11.69
C TYR A 273 -3.81 9.21 11.30
N ARG A 274 -4.44 10.33 11.65
CA ARG A 274 -5.86 10.59 11.36
C ARG A 274 -6.10 10.75 9.87
N THR A 275 -5.17 11.34 9.13
CA THR A 275 -5.24 11.42 7.65
C THR A 275 -5.23 10.02 7.01
N VAL A 276 -4.38 9.10 7.49
CA VAL A 276 -4.40 7.70 7.02
C VAL A 276 -5.64 6.95 7.49
N THR A 277 -6.11 7.22 8.70
CA THR A 277 -7.38 6.65 9.19
C THR A 277 -8.54 7.07 8.29
N ALA A 278 -8.61 8.36 7.92
CA ALA A 278 -9.57 8.88 6.97
C ALA A 278 -9.49 8.15 5.62
N LEU A 279 -8.29 7.94 5.06
CA LEU A 279 -8.12 7.15 3.83
C LEU A 279 -8.78 5.76 3.88
N HIS A 280 -8.77 5.12 5.05
CA HIS A 280 -9.37 3.79 5.23
C HIS A 280 -10.88 3.80 5.43
N VAL A 281 -11.45 4.86 6.04
CA VAL A 281 -12.85 4.85 6.52
C VAL A 281 -13.74 5.92 5.89
N TRP A 282 -13.19 6.91 5.19
CA TRP A 282 -13.97 7.91 4.49
C TRP A 282 -14.05 7.55 2.99
N PRO A 283 -15.26 7.40 2.42
CA PRO A 283 -15.42 7.38 0.97
C PRO A 283 -15.04 8.75 0.39
N PRO A 284 -14.81 8.82 -0.93
CA PRO A 284 -14.35 10.04 -1.61
C PRO A 284 -15.16 11.30 -1.24
N GLU A 285 -16.48 11.19 -1.10
CA GLU A 285 -17.33 12.35 -0.78
C GLU A 285 -17.10 12.86 0.64
N MET A 286 -16.81 11.97 1.61
CA MET A 286 -16.46 12.39 2.97
C MET A 286 -15.05 12.96 3.03
N TRP A 287 -14.10 12.41 2.25
CA TRP A 287 -12.77 12.99 2.10
C TRP A 287 -12.87 14.42 1.56
N GLN A 288 -13.52 14.61 0.41
CA GLN A 288 -13.67 15.93 -0.23
C GLN A 288 -14.26 16.99 0.71
N ARG A 289 -15.26 16.63 1.53
CA ARG A 289 -15.85 17.57 2.50
C ARG A 289 -14.91 17.98 3.65
N ASN A 290 -13.95 17.14 4.00
CA ASN A 290 -13.12 17.32 5.21
C ASN A 290 -11.63 17.52 4.91
N ARG A 291 -11.20 17.40 3.64
CA ARG A 291 -9.79 17.39 3.25
C ARG A 291 -9.06 18.69 3.61
N VAL A 292 -9.73 19.84 3.50
CA VAL A 292 -9.17 21.14 3.93
C VAL A 292 -8.90 21.17 5.44
N ALA A 293 -9.84 20.67 6.24
CA ALA A 293 -9.72 20.65 7.70
C ALA A 293 -8.56 19.75 8.17
N LEU A 294 -8.26 18.67 7.42
CA LEU A 294 -7.10 17.82 7.63
C LEU A 294 -5.79 18.53 7.25
N LEU A 295 -5.75 19.20 6.09
CA LEU A 295 -4.58 19.95 5.64
C LEU A 295 -4.17 21.01 6.68
N ARG A 296 -5.12 21.79 7.17
CA ARG A 296 -4.87 22.83 8.18
C ARG A 296 -4.28 22.25 9.47
N ARG A 297 -4.79 21.11 9.93
CA ARG A 297 -4.26 20.41 11.12
C ARG A 297 -2.86 19.83 10.89
N LEU A 298 -2.53 19.38 9.68
CA LEU A 298 -1.16 19.00 9.31
C LEU A 298 -0.21 20.19 9.30
N ILE A 299 -0.67 21.36 8.83
CA ILE A 299 0.12 22.61 8.90
C ILE A 299 0.34 23.02 10.36
N HIS A 300 -0.69 23.00 11.21
CA HIS A 300 -0.53 23.29 12.64
C HIS A 300 0.42 22.30 13.35
N LEU A 301 0.34 21.01 13.01
CA LEU A 301 1.28 19.99 13.47
C LEU A 301 2.73 20.35 13.10
N ALA A 302 2.96 20.71 11.84
CA ALA A 302 4.27 21.13 11.36
C ALA A 302 4.76 22.39 12.12
N CYS A 303 3.91 23.39 12.28
CA CYS A 303 4.23 24.60 13.07
C CYS A 303 4.68 24.26 14.50
N GLY A 304 3.98 23.35 15.19
CA GLY A 304 4.33 22.92 16.54
C GLY A 304 5.70 22.24 16.61
N ARG A 305 5.97 21.32 15.68
CA ARG A 305 7.24 20.58 15.62
C ARG A 305 8.43 21.48 15.25
N LEU A 306 8.25 22.35 14.26
CA LEU A 306 9.30 23.27 13.80
C LEU A 306 9.69 24.27 14.90
N LYS A 307 8.71 24.78 15.68
CA LYS A 307 8.98 25.67 16.82
C LYS A 307 9.87 25.03 17.90
N GLN A 308 9.74 23.72 18.12
CA GLN A 308 10.56 23.01 19.11
C GLN A 308 11.96 22.66 18.58
N GLY A 309 12.11 22.48 17.27
CA GLY A 309 13.40 22.22 16.62
C GLY A 309 14.24 23.48 16.38
N ALA A 310 13.62 24.66 16.36
CA ALA A 310 14.29 25.93 16.10
C ALA A 310 15.18 26.37 17.27
N LYS A 311 16.51 26.26 17.10
CA LYS A 311 17.51 26.86 18.02
C LYS A 311 17.82 28.33 17.71
N VAL A 312 17.40 28.82 16.54
CA VAL A 312 17.65 30.17 16.00
C VAL A 312 16.33 30.72 15.48
N ASP A 313 16.13 32.04 15.56
CA ASP A 313 14.93 32.73 15.09
C ASP A 313 14.77 32.54 13.57
N THR A 314 13.90 31.61 13.17
CA THR A 314 13.65 31.22 11.77
C THR A 314 12.83 32.26 11.00
N THR A 315 12.38 33.33 11.67
CA THR A 315 11.56 34.39 11.07
C THR A 315 12.30 35.21 10.01
N GLN A 316 13.63 35.21 10.00
CA GLN A 316 14.47 35.90 9.01
C GLN A 316 14.90 35.02 7.82
N GLN A 317 14.47 33.76 7.76
CA GLN A 317 14.80 32.87 6.63
C GLN A 317 13.91 33.14 5.42
N ASP A 318 14.46 32.90 4.23
CA ASP A 318 13.76 32.92 2.95
C ASP A 318 12.48 32.05 3.02
N PRO A 319 11.31 32.55 2.57
CA PRO A 319 10.09 31.76 2.41
C PRO A 319 10.29 30.36 1.82
N GLU A 320 11.15 30.19 0.80
CA GLU A 320 11.41 28.88 0.19
C GLU A 320 12.08 27.90 1.16
N VAL A 321 13.06 28.40 1.94
CA VAL A 321 13.76 27.61 2.97
C VAL A 321 12.79 27.23 4.09
N ARG A 322 11.87 28.12 4.47
CA ARG A 322 10.83 27.83 5.46
C ARG A 322 9.85 26.77 4.96
N LEU A 323 9.47 26.82 3.68
CA LEU A 323 8.56 25.83 3.07
C LEU A 323 9.14 24.41 3.12
N LEU A 324 10.46 24.23 3.03
CA LEU A 324 11.10 22.91 3.16
C LEU A 324 10.75 22.20 4.48
N GLY A 325 10.53 22.96 5.57
CA GLY A 325 10.08 22.41 6.85
C GLY A 325 8.64 21.88 6.82
N PHE A 326 7.80 22.41 5.92
CA PHE A 326 6.42 21.99 5.72
C PHE A 326 6.26 20.95 4.60
N LYS A 327 7.22 20.89 3.66
CA LYS A 327 7.15 20.05 2.46
C LYS A 327 6.80 18.58 2.76
N PRO A 328 7.39 17.89 3.75
CA PRO A 328 6.98 16.52 4.08
C PRO A 328 5.49 16.38 4.47
N TYR A 329 4.91 17.37 5.14
CA TYR A 329 3.50 17.32 5.54
C TYR A 329 2.57 17.57 4.35
N LEU A 330 2.97 18.48 3.45
CA LEU A 330 2.24 18.76 2.21
C LEU A 330 2.30 17.57 1.24
N LEU A 331 3.47 16.99 1.02
CA LEU A 331 3.63 15.79 0.18
C LEU A 331 2.89 14.59 0.75
N PHE A 332 2.93 14.39 2.07
CA PHE A 332 2.15 13.35 2.74
C PHE A 332 0.65 13.52 2.51
N TYR A 333 0.14 14.74 2.62
CA TYR A 333 -1.25 15.05 2.29
C TYR A 333 -1.56 14.74 0.81
N GLY A 334 -0.72 15.23 -0.10
CA GLY A 334 -0.91 15.06 -1.54
C GLY A 334 -0.89 13.59 -1.97
N LEU A 335 -0.09 12.75 -1.31
CA LEU A 335 -0.09 11.30 -1.52
C LEU A 335 -1.41 10.66 -1.05
N VAL A 336 -1.95 11.08 0.10
CA VAL A 336 -3.24 10.55 0.58
C VAL A 336 -4.39 10.99 -0.32
N ASP A 337 -4.42 12.27 -0.72
CA ASP A 337 -5.42 12.81 -1.66
C ASP A 337 -5.32 12.09 -3.02
N GLY A 338 -4.11 11.98 -3.56
CA GLY A 338 -3.84 11.30 -4.83
C GLY A 338 -4.16 9.80 -4.82
N ALA A 339 -4.12 9.13 -3.66
CA ALA A 339 -4.52 7.72 -3.57
C ALA A 339 -6.00 7.50 -3.94
N TYR A 340 -6.89 8.44 -3.60
CA TYR A 340 -8.30 8.38 -4.02
C TYR A 340 -8.45 8.43 -5.54
N GLU A 341 -7.71 9.31 -6.21
CA GLU A 341 -7.84 9.54 -7.67
C GLU A 341 -7.06 8.51 -8.50
N HIS A 342 -5.88 8.11 -8.05
CA HIS A 342 -5.00 7.25 -8.84
C HIS A 342 -5.16 5.77 -8.55
N LEU A 343 -5.35 5.37 -7.29
CA LEU A 343 -5.47 3.96 -6.91
C LEU A 343 -6.93 3.51 -6.78
N PHE A 344 -7.78 4.34 -6.15
CA PHE A 344 -9.11 3.92 -5.68
C PHE A 344 -10.29 4.56 -6.39
N LYS A 345 -10.06 5.26 -7.51
CA LYS A 345 -11.10 5.94 -8.30
C LYS A 345 -12.22 5.02 -8.78
N ASN A 346 -11.88 3.76 -9.05
CA ASN A 346 -12.81 2.77 -9.59
C ASN A 346 -13.50 1.93 -8.50
N VAL A 347 -13.30 2.25 -7.21
CA VAL A 347 -13.97 1.54 -6.12
C VAL A 347 -15.46 1.86 -6.18
N SER A 348 -16.26 0.85 -6.52
CA SER A 348 -17.71 0.97 -6.57
C SER A 348 -18.31 0.81 -5.17
N THR A 349 -18.93 1.86 -4.64
CA THR A 349 -19.80 1.76 -3.47
C THR A 349 -21.18 1.31 -3.92
N SER A 350 -21.78 0.29 -3.28
CA SER A 350 -23.07 -0.24 -3.71
C SER A 350 -24.14 0.85 -3.67
N SER A 351 -24.85 1.06 -4.79
CA SER A 351 -25.85 2.13 -4.98
C SER A 351 -27.08 2.05 -4.07
N THR A 352 -27.26 0.98 -3.30
CA THR A 352 -28.21 0.95 -2.16
C THR A 352 -27.83 1.94 -1.06
N ALA A 353 -26.63 2.52 -1.10
CA ALA A 353 -26.10 3.54 -0.21
C ALA A 353 -26.54 4.99 -0.55
N GLY A 354 -27.52 5.21 -1.43
CA GLY A 354 -28.08 6.55 -1.71
C GLY A 354 -28.63 7.29 -0.47
N THR A 355 -28.72 6.62 0.67
CA THR A 355 -29.15 7.18 1.97
C THR A 355 -28.14 6.96 3.11
N ALA A 356 -27.02 6.26 2.88
CA ALA A 356 -26.08 5.94 3.95
C ALA A 356 -25.19 7.17 4.26
N ALA A 357 -25.19 7.60 5.52
CA ALA A 357 -24.36 8.70 6.00
C ALA A 357 -23.54 8.28 7.23
N GLY A 358 -22.41 8.94 7.46
CA GLY A 358 -21.56 8.69 8.62
C GLY A 358 -21.01 7.26 8.66
N ALA A 359 -21.21 6.57 9.80
CA ALA A 359 -20.60 5.26 10.03
C ALA A 359 -21.07 4.16 9.06
N ALA A 360 -22.31 4.23 8.56
CA ALA A 360 -22.81 3.26 7.58
C ALA A 360 -22.10 3.40 6.22
N ALA A 361 -21.90 4.63 5.76
CA ALA A 361 -21.13 4.92 4.55
C ALA A 361 -19.66 4.48 4.69
N ALA A 362 -19.07 4.71 5.88
CA ALA A 362 -17.72 4.27 6.18
C ALA A 362 -17.56 2.74 6.14
N SER A 363 -18.48 2.00 6.76
CA SER A 363 -18.45 0.52 6.72
C SER A 363 -18.60 -0.01 5.30
N SER A 364 -19.49 0.59 4.49
CA SER A 364 -19.61 0.25 3.07
C SER A 364 -18.33 0.55 2.30
N TRP A 365 -17.70 1.70 2.56
CA TRP A 365 -16.41 2.06 1.95
C TRP A 365 -15.32 1.05 2.29
N CYS A 366 -15.14 0.73 3.57
CA CYS A 366 -14.13 -0.24 3.99
C CYS A 366 -14.31 -1.61 3.31
N ALA A 367 -15.57 -2.08 3.22
CA ALA A 367 -15.88 -3.34 2.56
C ALA A 367 -15.62 -3.28 1.04
N SER A 368 -16.11 -2.23 0.35
CA SER A 368 -15.88 -2.02 -1.09
C SER A 368 -14.39 -1.87 -1.42
N LEU A 369 -13.63 -1.12 -0.62
CA LEU A 369 -12.20 -0.92 -0.81
C LEU A 369 -11.44 -2.24 -0.60
N SER A 370 -11.76 -2.99 0.46
CA SER A 370 -11.18 -4.31 0.70
C SER A 370 -11.46 -5.28 -0.45
N GLN A 371 -12.68 -5.27 -0.99
CA GLN A 371 -13.06 -6.11 -2.11
C GLN A 371 -12.35 -5.67 -3.40
N TYR A 372 -12.22 -4.37 -3.65
CA TYR A 372 -11.51 -3.86 -4.80
C TYR A 372 -10.03 -4.29 -4.77
N ILE A 373 -9.37 -4.17 -3.62
CA ILE A 373 -7.96 -4.58 -3.46
C ILE A 373 -7.78 -6.09 -3.73
N SER A 374 -8.74 -6.93 -3.34
CA SER A 374 -8.64 -8.38 -3.56
C SER A 374 -9.00 -8.85 -4.97
N THR A 375 -9.74 -8.05 -5.74
CA THR A 375 -10.30 -8.47 -7.04
C THR A 375 -9.74 -7.71 -8.24
N SER A 376 -9.08 -6.57 -8.02
CA SER A 376 -8.65 -5.65 -9.07
C SER A 376 -7.13 -5.53 -9.15
N ASP A 377 -6.44 -6.67 -9.05
CA ASP A 377 -4.98 -6.75 -8.98
C ASP A 377 -4.27 -6.14 -10.22
N GLU A 378 -4.74 -6.49 -11.42
CA GLU A 378 -4.28 -5.94 -12.70
C GLU A 378 -4.50 -4.42 -12.78
N ALA A 379 -5.68 -3.95 -12.35
CA ALA A 379 -5.98 -2.52 -12.36
C ALA A 379 -5.08 -1.72 -11.40
N LEU A 380 -4.79 -2.30 -10.22
CA LEU A 380 -3.84 -1.72 -9.26
C LEU A 380 -2.41 -1.69 -9.80
N LEU A 381 -1.95 -2.77 -10.43
CA LEU A 381 -0.63 -2.81 -11.09
C LEU A 381 -0.51 -1.73 -12.17
N ALA A 382 -1.56 -1.51 -12.98
CA ALA A 382 -1.60 -0.45 -13.99
C ALA A 382 -1.78 0.97 -13.42
N ALA A 383 -2.31 1.10 -12.20
CA ALA A 383 -2.49 2.38 -11.51
C ALA A 383 -1.20 2.91 -10.88
N VAL A 384 -0.35 2.01 -10.35
CA VAL A 384 0.85 2.38 -9.61
C VAL A 384 1.82 3.26 -10.41
N PRO A 385 2.19 2.96 -11.67
CA PRO A 385 3.08 3.83 -12.44
C PRO A 385 2.51 5.24 -12.63
N ARG A 386 1.19 5.37 -12.80
CA ARG A 386 0.52 6.67 -12.91
C ARG A 386 0.57 7.44 -11.60
N PHE A 387 0.34 6.76 -10.48
CA PHE A 387 0.41 7.39 -9.16
C PHE A 387 1.84 7.79 -8.79
N LEU A 388 2.82 6.94 -9.12
CA LEU A 388 4.23 7.24 -8.92
C LEU A 388 4.66 8.42 -9.80
N ASN A 389 4.21 8.47 -11.05
CA ASN A 389 4.45 9.61 -11.93
C ASN A 389 3.90 10.89 -11.29
N TYR A 390 2.63 10.91 -10.84
CA TYR A 390 2.06 12.05 -10.13
C TYR A 390 2.91 12.50 -8.93
N TYR A 391 3.38 11.55 -8.11
CA TYR A 391 4.29 11.87 -7.02
C TYR A 391 5.60 12.50 -7.51
N GLN A 392 6.22 11.98 -8.57
CA GLN A 392 7.53 12.42 -9.06
C GLN A 392 7.49 13.71 -9.87
N THR A 393 6.46 13.90 -10.69
CA THR A 393 6.36 14.99 -11.66
C THR A 393 5.55 16.18 -11.16
N ASP A 394 4.59 15.93 -10.28
CA ASP A 394 3.66 16.98 -9.84
C ASP A 394 3.89 17.33 -8.36
N LEU A 395 3.98 16.34 -7.47
CA LEU A 395 4.15 16.60 -6.03
C LEU A 395 5.60 16.96 -5.66
N LEU A 396 6.57 16.13 -6.01
CA LEU A 396 7.96 16.29 -5.58
C LEU A 396 8.60 17.64 -6.01
N PRO A 397 8.32 18.19 -7.21
CA PRO A 397 8.90 19.45 -7.66
C PRO A 397 8.36 20.71 -6.97
N ILE A 398 7.23 20.62 -6.25
CA ILE A 398 6.57 21.76 -5.59
C ILE A 398 7.59 22.61 -4.82
N ALA A 399 7.63 23.91 -5.14
CA ALA A 399 8.50 24.91 -4.54
C ALA A 399 7.73 26.06 -3.87
N SER A 400 6.40 26.13 -4.06
CA SER A 400 5.53 27.12 -3.40
C SER A 400 4.24 26.50 -2.87
N LEU A 401 3.54 27.24 -1.99
CA LEU A 401 2.24 26.81 -1.49
C LEU A 401 1.17 26.89 -2.58
N GLU A 402 1.22 27.90 -3.44
CA GLU A 402 0.31 28.07 -4.57
C GLU A 402 0.41 26.90 -5.55
N GLU A 403 1.62 26.46 -5.91
CA GLU A 403 1.83 25.25 -6.73
C GLU A 403 1.22 24.01 -6.08
N PHE A 404 1.41 23.85 -4.76
CA PHE A 404 0.80 22.74 -4.03
C PHE A 404 -0.73 22.76 -4.11
N LEU A 405 -1.33 23.94 -3.89
CA LEU A 405 -2.78 24.09 -3.95
C LEU A 405 -3.32 23.88 -5.37
N ASP A 406 -2.55 24.24 -6.41
CA ASP A 406 -2.91 23.97 -7.81
C ASP A 406 -2.90 22.47 -8.11
N VAL A 407 -1.77 21.80 -7.83
CA VAL A 407 -1.57 20.36 -8.06
C VAL A 407 -2.61 19.51 -7.33
N THR A 408 -3.00 19.90 -6.11
CA THR A 408 -4.00 19.18 -5.29
C THR A 408 -5.45 19.62 -5.53
N GLY A 409 -5.67 20.59 -6.44
CA GLY A 409 -6.99 21.10 -6.77
C GLY A 409 -7.69 21.81 -5.61
N LEU A 410 -6.94 22.49 -4.76
CA LEU A 410 -7.42 23.21 -3.57
C LEU A 410 -7.53 24.74 -3.76
N LEU A 411 -7.08 25.29 -4.90
CA LEU A 411 -7.12 26.74 -5.16
C LEU A 411 -8.52 27.36 -5.00
N SER A 412 -9.58 26.62 -5.32
CA SER A 412 -10.97 27.09 -5.16
C SER A 412 -11.56 26.84 -3.76
N GLU A 413 -10.86 26.08 -2.91
CA GLU A 413 -11.36 25.65 -1.60
C GLU A 413 -10.70 26.39 -0.42
N VAL A 414 -9.49 26.93 -0.62
CA VAL A 414 -8.71 27.58 0.45
C VAL A 414 -8.04 28.85 -0.05
N ASP A 415 -8.03 29.90 0.77
CA ASP A 415 -7.23 31.10 0.51
C ASP A 415 -5.74 30.83 0.80
N ALA A 416 -4.92 30.85 -0.27
CA ALA A 416 -3.47 30.68 -0.17
C ALA A 416 -2.82 31.68 0.80
N LYS A 417 -3.34 32.91 0.91
CA LYS A 417 -2.80 33.94 1.83
C LYS A 417 -3.03 33.57 3.30
N GLU A 418 -4.17 32.94 3.59
CA GLU A 418 -4.49 32.49 4.93
C GLU A 418 -3.49 31.41 5.39
N LEU A 419 -3.27 30.40 4.54
CA LEU A 419 -2.32 29.32 4.83
C LEU A 419 -0.87 29.82 4.87
N THR A 420 -0.49 30.73 3.97
CA THR A 420 0.84 31.38 3.98
C THR A 420 1.08 32.10 5.31
N THR A 421 0.08 32.82 5.82
CA THR A 421 0.14 33.50 7.12
C THR A 421 0.25 32.48 8.26
N LEU A 422 -0.53 31.41 8.22
CA LEU A 422 -0.48 30.33 9.21
C LEU A 422 0.90 29.65 9.29
N MET A 423 1.53 29.45 8.13
CA MET A 423 2.87 28.85 8.00
C MET A 423 4.00 29.84 8.31
N GLY A 424 3.70 31.13 8.47
CA GLY A 424 4.70 32.18 8.67
C GLY A 424 5.57 32.42 7.44
N LEU A 425 5.03 32.20 6.23
CA LEU A 425 5.76 32.30 4.97
C LEU A 425 5.74 33.70 4.35
N ASN A 426 5.09 34.68 4.99
CA ASN A 426 4.99 36.04 4.46
C ASN A 426 6.40 36.63 4.17
N PRO A 427 6.58 37.29 3.01
CA PRO A 427 7.81 38.04 2.73
C PRO A 427 7.92 39.18 3.75
N THR A 428 9.10 39.29 4.37
CA THR A 428 9.45 40.35 5.33
C THR A 428 9.51 41.72 4.68
#